data_AF-L7E7N2-F1
#
_entry.id   AF-L7E7N2-F1
#
_cell.length_a   1.000
_cell.length_b   1.000
_cell.length_c   1.000
_cell.angle_alpha   90.00
_cell.angle_beta   90.00
_cell.angle_gamma   90.00
#
_symmetry.space_group_name_H-M   'P 1'
#
loop_
_entity.id
_entity.type
_entity.pdbx_description
1 polymer ?
#
loop_
_entity_poly.entity_id
_entity_poly.type
_entity_poly.pdbx_seq_one_letter_code
_entity_poly.pdbx_strand_id
1 'polypeptide(L)'
;MKKRETLLEKFCCFLVLQQNRTEWNCDRRLRRNMESYGPIDPNVDSEEYWALFFQQQYQNPGSQNHLFRGHLYAYLQEPCYWAAAEIYQKYQAKLDYQIEDYFNEGILGFEAILADFKPLFSTRFDNFATQRIKYRLIDRIRQISQAFGHNTWSLLLNST
;
A
#
# COMPACT_ATOMS: atom_id res chain seq x y z
N MET A 1 4.49 -12.68 7.17
CA MET A 1 4.03 -11.44 7.84
C MET A 1 2.85 -11.77 8.76
N LYS A 2 2.88 -11.35 10.03
CA LYS A 2 1.75 -11.52 10.96
C LYS A 2 0.59 -10.60 10.56
N LYS A 3 -0.62 -11.10 10.36
CA LYS A 3 -1.80 -10.26 10.05
C LYS A 3 -2.13 -9.30 11.20
N ARG A 4 -2.63 -8.11 10.88
CA ARG A 4 -3.07 -7.14 11.89
C ARG A 4 -4.53 -7.42 12.27
N GLU A 5 -4.80 -7.45 13.57
CA GLU A 5 -6.12 -7.84 14.08
C GLU A 5 -6.90 -6.63 14.57
N THR A 6 -6.23 -5.71 15.26
CA THR A 6 -6.89 -4.54 15.86
C THR A 6 -6.93 -3.34 14.92
N LEU A 7 -7.94 -2.47 15.09
CA LEU A 7 -8.03 -1.20 14.34
C LEU A 7 -6.81 -0.31 14.58
N LEU A 8 -6.30 -0.27 15.81
CA LEU A 8 -5.06 0.44 16.13
C LEU A 8 -3.87 -0.11 15.35
N GLU A 9 -3.74 -1.44 15.27
CA GLU A 9 -2.68 -2.05 14.46
C GLU A 9 -2.81 -1.64 12.98
N LYS A 10 -4.02 -1.73 12.43
CA LYS A 10 -4.30 -1.43 11.03
C LYS A 10 -4.03 0.03 10.67
N PHE A 11 -4.48 0.97 11.48
CA PHE A 11 -4.42 2.40 11.16
C PHE A 11 -3.23 3.14 11.77
N CYS A 12 -2.46 2.52 12.67
CA CYS A 12 -1.34 3.22 13.33
C CYS A 12 0.01 2.53 13.14
N CYS A 13 0.06 1.30 12.63
CA CYS A 13 1.31 0.55 12.53
C CYS A 13 1.79 0.38 11.10
N PHE A 14 3.10 0.55 10.94
CA PHE A 14 3.82 0.48 9.70
C PHE A 14 4.69 -0.78 9.68
N LEU A 15 4.76 -1.41 8.52
CA LEU A 15 5.55 -2.56 8.20
C LEU A 15 7.02 -2.15 8.14
N VAL A 16 7.82 -2.77 8.99
CA VAL A 16 9.27 -2.81 8.84
C VAL A 16 9.57 -4.06 8.05
N LEU A 17 9.94 -3.88 6.79
CA LEU A 17 10.33 -4.94 5.88
C LEU A 17 11.81 -4.80 5.56
N GLN A 18 12.60 -5.74 6.05
CA GLN A 18 14.03 -5.87 5.82
C GLN A 18 14.35 -7.36 5.60
N GLN A 19 15.51 -7.65 5.01
CA GLN A 19 15.91 -9.00 4.57
C GLN A 19 15.62 -10.14 5.56
N ASN A 20 15.72 -9.90 6.88
CA ASN A 20 15.43 -10.89 7.92
C ASN A 20 14.37 -10.45 8.95
N ARG A 21 13.65 -9.35 8.70
CA ARG A 21 12.71 -8.77 9.67
C ARG A 21 11.44 -8.33 8.98
N THR A 22 10.33 -8.92 9.41
CA THR A 22 8.99 -8.51 8.99
C THR A 22 8.15 -8.30 10.25
N GLU A 23 8.07 -7.05 10.70
CA GLU A 23 7.35 -6.69 11.92
C GLU A 23 6.50 -5.44 11.73
N TRP A 24 5.59 -5.21 12.67
CA TRP A 24 4.77 -4.01 12.74
C TRP A 24 5.31 -3.06 13.80
N ASN A 25 5.49 -1.80 13.44
CA ASN A 25 5.90 -0.73 14.33
C ASN A 25 4.82 0.35 14.36
N CYS A 26 4.30 0.65 15.55
CA CYS A 26 3.18 1.55 15.74
C CYS A 26 3.61 2.98 16.05
N ASP A 27 3.12 3.94 15.27
CA ASP A 27 3.37 5.35 15.51
C ASP A 27 2.49 5.87 16.65
N ARG A 28 3.15 6.37 17.69
CA ARG A 28 2.50 6.92 18.89
C ARG A 28 1.64 8.15 18.58
N ARG A 29 1.98 8.94 17.56
CA ARG A 29 1.23 10.15 17.17
C ARG A 29 -0.09 9.77 16.53
N LEU A 30 -0.08 8.81 15.60
CA LEU A 30 -1.29 8.25 15.00
C LEU A 30 -2.17 7.61 16.06
N ARG A 31 -1.58 6.78 16.94
CA ARG A 31 -2.33 6.16 18.03
C ARG A 31 -3.06 7.18 18.92
N ARG A 32 -2.35 8.24 19.36
CA ARG A 32 -2.95 9.31 20.16
C ARG A 32 -4.04 10.07 19.42
N ASN A 33 -3.89 10.28 18.10
CA ASN A 33 -4.93 10.91 17.30
C ASN A 33 -6.18 10.03 17.23
N MET A 34 -6.03 8.74 16.95
CA MET A 34 -7.16 7.81 16.89
C MET A 34 -7.88 7.69 18.25
N GLU A 35 -7.12 7.59 19.34
CA GLU A 35 -7.65 7.56 20.71
C GLU A 35 -8.35 8.88 21.12
N SER A 36 -8.07 9.99 20.45
CA SER A 36 -8.72 11.28 20.74
C SER A 36 -10.19 11.35 20.31
N TYR A 37 -10.63 10.44 19.43
CA TYR A 37 -12.03 10.35 19.00
C TYR A 37 -12.91 9.52 19.96
N GLY A 38 -12.31 8.92 20.99
CA GLY A 38 -13.01 8.12 22.00
C GLY A 38 -12.47 6.69 22.12
N PRO A 39 -13.05 5.87 23.03
CA PRO A 39 -12.71 4.46 23.12
C PRO A 39 -13.14 3.74 21.84
N ILE A 40 -12.20 2.98 21.25
CA ILE A 40 -12.49 2.14 20.08
C ILE A 40 -13.22 0.89 20.57
N ASP A 41 -14.48 0.72 20.18
CA ASP A 41 -15.29 -0.45 20.48
C ASP A 41 -15.24 -1.44 19.31
N PRO A 42 -14.61 -2.62 19.46
CA PRO A 42 -14.53 -3.61 18.40
C PRO A 42 -15.88 -4.12 17.86
N ASN A 43 -16.98 -3.96 18.62
CA ASN A 43 -18.31 -4.39 18.22
C ASN A 43 -19.05 -3.34 17.37
N VAL A 44 -18.62 -2.08 17.43
CA VAL A 44 -19.29 -0.94 16.77
C VAL A 44 -18.42 -0.37 15.66
N ASP A 45 -17.12 -0.29 15.89
CA ASP A 45 -16.17 0.31 14.96
C ASP A 45 -15.76 -0.69 13.86
N SER A 46 -16.16 -0.38 12.63
CA SER A 46 -15.75 -1.15 11.45
C SER A 46 -14.50 -0.56 10.80
N GLU A 47 -13.73 -1.44 10.17
CA GLU A 47 -12.55 -1.07 9.38
C GLU A 47 -12.93 -0.15 8.22
N GLU A 48 -14.05 -0.45 7.56
CA GLU A 48 -14.60 0.33 6.46
C GLU A 48 -14.97 1.75 6.91
N TYR A 49 -15.58 1.89 8.09
CA TYR A 49 -15.93 3.20 8.64
C TYR A 49 -14.69 4.08 8.81
N TRP A 50 -13.65 3.57 9.47
CA TRP A 50 -12.42 4.32 9.72
C TRP A 50 -11.67 4.68 8.43
N ALA A 51 -11.61 3.75 7.47
CA ALA A 51 -11.01 4.01 6.16
C ALA A 51 -11.74 5.16 5.43
N LEU A 52 -13.07 5.14 5.43
CA LEU A 52 -13.89 6.19 4.82
C LEU A 52 -13.78 7.52 5.55
N PHE A 53 -13.82 7.50 6.89
CA PHE A 53 -13.67 8.68 7.72
C PHE A 53 -12.34 9.39 7.43
N PHE A 54 -11.21 8.68 7.52
CA PHE A 54 -9.91 9.28 7.26
C PHE A 54 -9.75 9.76 5.82
N GLN A 55 -10.35 9.06 4.85
CA GLN A 55 -10.34 9.50 3.47
C GLN A 55 -11.12 10.81 3.27
N GLN A 56 -12.29 10.94 3.91
CA GLN A 56 -13.08 12.17 3.83
C GLN A 56 -12.35 13.36 4.48
N GLN A 57 -11.65 13.12 5.59
CA GLN A 57 -10.83 14.14 6.25
C GLN A 57 -9.59 14.50 5.40
N TYR A 58 -8.99 13.53 4.70
CA TYR A 58 -7.89 13.78 3.78
C TYR A 58 -8.30 14.65 2.58
N GLN A 59 -9.51 14.42 2.04
CA GLN A 59 -10.05 15.19 0.91
C GLN A 59 -10.42 16.63 1.26
N ASN A 60 -10.71 16.92 2.53
CA ASN A 60 -11.00 18.26 3.03
C ASN A 60 -9.83 18.77 3.88
N PRO A 61 -8.71 19.18 3.25
CA PRO A 61 -7.46 19.39 3.95
C PRO A 61 -7.57 20.51 4.97
N GLY A 62 -7.57 20.13 6.25
CA GLY A 62 -7.35 21.02 7.38
C GLY A 62 -5.90 20.96 7.89
N SER A 63 -5.64 21.55 9.05
CA SER A 63 -4.31 21.55 9.70
C SER A 63 -3.77 20.15 10.04
N GLN A 64 -4.63 19.14 10.10
CA GLN A 64 -4.30 17.74 10.45
C GLN A 64 -4.16 16.80 9.25
N ASN A 65 -4.09 17.32 8.02
CA ASN A 65 -4.04 16.49 6.81
C ASN A 65 -2.94 15.39 6.84
N HIS A 66 -1.79 15.69 7.43
CA HIS A 66 -0.68 14.74 7.56
C HIS A 66 -1.01 13.52 8.45
N LEU A 67 -1.86 13.66 9.47
CA LEU A 67 -2.28 12.55 10.34
C LEU A 67 -3.24 11.62 9.60
N PHE A 68 -4.24 12.17 8.91
CA PHE A 68 -5.20 11.39 8.13
C PHE A 68 -4.51 10.64 6.99
N ARG A 69 -3.58 11.30 6.31
CA ARG A 69 -2.69 10.67 5.33
C ARG A 69 -1.89 9.53 5.98
N GLY A 70 -1.33 9.76 7.16
CA GLY A 70 -0.57 8.76 7.92
C GLY A 70 -1.40 7.52 8.26
N HIS A 71 -2.64 7.71 8.72
CA HIS A 71 -3.56 6.62 9.02
C HIS A 71 -3.91 5.79 7.78
N LEU A 72 -4.24 6.43 6.67
CA LEU A 72 -4.51 5.76 5.41
C LEU A 72 -3.28 5.03 4.85
N TYR A 73 -2.09 5.61 5.03
CA TYR A 73 -0.84 4.99 4.62
C TYR A 73 -0.57 3.73 5.43
N ALA A 74 -0.63 3.81 6.77
CA ALA A 74 -0.52 2.66 7.66
C ALA A 74 -1.53 1.58 7.28
N TYR A 75 -2.79 1.96 7.07
CA TYR A 75 -3.87 1.07 6.66
C TYR A 75 -3.53 0.27 5.40
N LEU A 76 -3.05 0.94 4.35
CA LEU A 76 -2.77 0.31 3.07
C LEU A 76 -1.52 -0.58 3.03
N GLN A 77 -0.67 -0.56 4.05
CA GLN A 77 0.58 -1.33 3.99
C GLN A 77 0.35 -2.85 3.97
N GLU A 78 -0.62 -3.37 4.72
CA GLU A 78 -0.92 -4.81 4.68
C GLU A 78 -1.53 -5.25 3.35
N PRO A 79 -2.56 -4.58 2.80
CA PRO A 79 -3.01 -4.83 1.43
C PRO A 79 -1.88 -4.75 0.39
N CYS A 80 -1.00 -3.75 0.51
CA CYS A 80 0.14 -3.60 -0.38
C CYS A 80 1.14 -4.75 -0.26
N TYR A 81 1.45 -5.20 0.96
CA TYR A 81 2.34 -6.34 1.18
C TYR A 81 1.77 -7.61 0.56
N TRP A 82 0.49 -7.93 0.78
CA TRP A 82 -0.11 -9.14 0.22
C TRP A 82 -0.22 -9.08 -1.31
N ALA A 83 -0.54 -7.90 -1.88
CA ALA A 83 -0.50 -7.68 -3.31
C ALA A 83 0.93 -7.88 -3.88
N ALA A 84 1.93 -7.29 -3.24
CA ALA A 84 3.32 -7.41 -3.63
C ALA A 84 3.81 -8.86 -3.53
N ALA A 85 3.48 -9.58 -2.45
CA ALA A 85 3.83 -10.98 -2.25
C ALA A 85 3.24 -11.89 -3.33
N GLU A 86 1.98 -11.67 -3.71
CA GLU A 86 1.33 -12.43 -4.78
C GLU A 86 2.00 -12.20 -6.15
N ILE A 87 2.30 -10.94 -6.48
CA ILE A 87 2.99 -10.61 -7.72
C ILE A 87 4.44 -11.12 -7.69
N TYR A 88 5.15 -11.00 -6.58
CA TYR A 88 6.49 -11.55 -6.37
C TYR A 88 6.51 -13.05 -6.66
N GLN A 89 5.64 -13.84 -6.02
CA GLN A 89 5.56 -15.29 -6.25
C GLN A 89 5.33 -15.65 -7.72
N LYS A 90 4.53 -14.85 -8.44
CA LYS A 90 4.21 -15.08 -9.85
C LYS A 90 5.34 -14.65 -10.81
N TYR A 91 6.15 -13.67 -10.44
CA TYR A 91 7.11 -13.02 -11.34
C TYR A 91 8.56 -13.01 -10.84
N GLN A 92 8.88 -13.69 -9.73
CA GLN A 92 10.22 -13.76 -9.14
C GLN A 92 11.30 -14.24 -10.12
N ALA A 93 10.95 -15.10 -11.08
CA ALA A 93 11.90 -15.59 -12.08
C ALA A 93 12.21 -14.57 -13.20
N LYS A 94 11.51 -13.44 -13.25
CA LYS A 94 11.66 -12.44 -14.33
C LYS A 94 12.52 -11.24 -13.97
N LEU A 95 12.65 -10.93 -12.68
CA LEU A 95 13.41 -9.78 -12.16
C LEU A 95 14.25 -10.25 -10.99
N ASP A 96 15.47 -9.74 -10.86
CA ASP A 96 16.32 -9.93 -9.69
C ASP A 96 15.90 -8.99 -8.55
N TYR A 97 14.61 -8.99 -8.24
CA TYR A 97 13.97 -8.15 -7.23
C TYR A 97 13.66 -9.00 -6.01
N GLN A 98 13.80 -8.40 -4.83
CA GLN A 98 13.29 -8.97 -3.59
C GLN A 98 11.87 -8.49 -3.32
N ILE A 99 11.16 -9.12 -2.38
CA ILE A 99 9.78 -8.73 -2.03
C ILE A 99 9.68 -7.25 -1.60
N GLU A 100 10.74 -6.72 -0.98
CA GLU A 100 10.90 -5.31 -0.63
C GLU A 100 10.74 -4.39 -1.82
N ASP A 101 11.31 -4.75 -2.98
CA ASP A 101 11.26 -3.93 -4.18
C ASP A 101 9.83 -3.86 -4.72
N TYR A 102 9.11 -4.99 -4.74
CA TYR A 102 7.69 -5.02 -5.11
C TYR A 102 6.82 -4.25 -4.12
N PHE A 103 7.12 -4.34 -2.82
CA PHE A 103 6.39 -3.58 -1.80
C PHE A 103 6.62 -2.07 -1.97
N ASN A 104 7.87 -1.65 -2.15
CA ASN A 104 8.24 -0.25 -2.36
C ASN A 104 7.60 0.32 -3.63
N GLU A 105 7.66 -0.40 -4.75
CA GLU A 105 7.00 0.00 -6.01
C GLU A 105 5.47 0.12 -5.86
N GLY A 106 4.84 -0.77 -5.08
CA GLY A 106 3.41 -0.69 -4.77
C GLY A 106 3.08 0.55 -3.93
N ILE A 107 3.86 0.80 -2.88
CA ILE A 107 3.73 1.92 -1.94
C ILE A 107 3.95 3.27 -2.64
N LEU A 108 4.86 3.37 -3.62
CA LEU A 108 5.09 4.60 -4.40
C LEU A 108 3.81 5.09 -5.10
N GLY A 109 2.85 4.20 -5.35
CA GLY A 109 1.55 4.53 -5.91
C GLY A 109 0.52 5.11 -4.94
N PHE A 110 0.85 5.23 -3.66
CA PHE A 110 -0.08 5.58 -2.59
C PHE A 110 -0.90 6.84 -2.87
N GLU A 111 -0.26 7.96 -3.25
CA GLU A 111 -0.98 9.22 -3.49
C GLU A 111 -2.01 9.11 -4.61
N ALA A 112 -1.64 8.41 -5.70
CA ALA A 112 -2.54 8.16 -6.81
C ALA A 112 -3.71 7.27 -6.39
N ILE A 113 -3.47 6.26 -5.54
CA ILE A 113 -4.53 5.38 -5.01
C ILE A 113 -5.52 6.19 -4.16
N LEU A 114 -5.03 7.09 -3.30
CA LEU A 114 -5.90 7.97 -2.51
C LEU A 114 -6.73 8.89 -3.37
N ALA A 115 -6.11 9.51 -4.38
CA ALA A 115 -6.80 10.43 -5.28
C ALA A 115 -7.85 9.73 -6.15
N ASP A 116 -7.56 8.51 -6.61
CA ASP A 116 -8.45 7.73 -7.47
C ASP A 116 -9.63 7.11 -6.72
N PHE A 117 -9.52 6.91 -5.40
CA PHE A 117 -10.55 6.24 -4.62
C PHE A 117 -11.80 7.11 -4.45
N LYS A 118 -12.94 6.57 -4.87
CA LYS A 118 -14.25 7.19 -4.80
C LYS A 118 -15.20 6.31 -3.98
N PRO A 119 -15.52 6.71 -2.73
CA PRO A 119 -16.41 5.94 -1.84
C PRO A 119 -17.78 5.58 -2.43
N LEU A 120 -18.27 6.36 -3.40
CA LEU A 120 -19.54 6.13 -4.07
C LEU A 120 -19.61 4.75 -4.76
N PHE A 121 -18.48 4.21 -5.23
CA PHE A 121 -18.43 2.97 -6.00
C PHE A 121 -17.95 1.76 -5.19
N SER A 122 -17.34 1.97 -4.02
CA SER A 122 -16.91 0.91 -3.11
C SER A 122 -16.68 1.46 -1.71
N THR A 123 -17.24 0.79 -0.71
CA THR A 123 -16.93 1.04 0.71
C THR A 123 -15.64 0.35 1.15
N ARG A 124 -15.21 -0.68 0.42
CA ARG A 124 -14.02 -1.48 0.69
C ARG A 124 -12.78 -0.88 0.04
N PHE A 125 -12.13 0.02 0.77
CA PHE A 125 -10.92 0.71 0.34
C PHE A 125 -9.73 -0.25 0.15
N ASP A 126 -9.61 -1.27 1.02
CA ASP A 126 -8.61 -2.34 0.96
C ASP A 126 -8.62 -3.09 -0.38
N ASN A 127 -9.81 -3.52 -0.82
CA ASN A 127 -9.98 -4.27 -2.06
C ASN A 127 -9.64 -3.41 -3.28
N PHE A 128 -10.13 -2.16 -3.30
CA PHE A 128 -9.82 -1.21 -4.36
C PHE A 128 -8.31 -0.99 -4.48
N ALA A 129 -7.65 -0.69 -3.35
CA ALA A 129 -6.21 -0.45 -3.32
C ALA A 129 -5.42 -1.70 -3.75
N THR A 130 -5.80 -2.88 -3.26
CA THR A 130 -5.18 -4.17 -3.63
C THR A 130 -5.16 -4.35 -5.16
N GLN A 131 -6.29 -4.15 -5.83
CA GLN A 131 -6.38 -4.29 -7.28
C GLN A 131 -5.52 -3.23 -8.00
N ARG A 132 -5.59 -1.97 -7.55
CA ARG A 132 -4.80 -0.88 -8.15
C ARG A 132 -3.30 -1.12 -8.01
N ILE A 133 -2.84 -1.61 -6.86
CA ILE A 133 -1.44 -1.96 -6.60
C ILE A 133 -1.00 -3.10 -7.51
N LYS A 134 -1.77 -4.19 -7.60
CA LYS A 134 -1.46 -5.32 -8.50
C LYS A 134 -1.30 -4.88 -9.95
N TYR A 135 -2.22 -4.06 -10.46
CA TYR A 135 -2.14 -3.55 -11.83
C TYR A 135 -0.89 -2.70 -12.05
N ARG A 136 -0.59 -1.77 -11.12
CA ARG A 136 0.63 -0.96 -11.20
C ARG A 136 1.90 -1.81 -11.22
N LEU A 137 1.99 -2.82 -10.36
CA LEU A 137 3.14 -3.73 -10.32
C LEU A 137 3.27 -4.53 -11.62
N ILE A 138 2.17 -5.07 -12.15
CA ILE A 138 2.18 -5.81 -13.41
C ILE A 138 2.63 -4.92 -14.57
N ASP A 139 2.10 -3.69 -14.65
CA ASP A 139 2.48 -2.74 -15.70
C ASP A 139 3.95 -2.32 -15.57
N ARG A 140 4.45 -2.13 -14.35
CA ARG A 140 5.87 -1.88 -14.10
C ARG A 140 6.76 -3.01 -14.60
N ILE A 141 6.41 -4.26 -14.30
CA ILE A 141 7.13 -5.45 -14.79
C ILE A 141 7.12 -5.50 -16.32
N ARG A 142 5.99 -5.20 -16.96
CA ARG A 142 5.87 -5.17 -18.42
C ARG A 142 6.79 -4.10 -19.03
N GLN A 143 6.82 -2.89 -18.47
CA GLN A 143 7.70 -1.82 -18.92
C GLN A 143 9.17 -2.21 -18.82
N ILE A 144 9.58 -2.80 -17.69
CA ILE A 144 10.95 -3.28 -17.49
C ILE A 144 11.28 -4.38 -18.50
N SER A 145 10.40 -5.37 -18.69
CA SER A 145 10.59 -6.46 -19.65
C SER A 145 10.69 -5.98 -21.10
N GLN A 146 9.91 -4.97 -21.51
CA GLN A 146 10.00 -4.37 -22.84
C GLN A 146 11.32 -3.60 -23.03
N ALA A 147 11.76 -2.88 -21.99
CA ALA A 147 13.04 -2.17 -22.01
C ALA A 147 14.23 -3.14 -22.18
N PHE A 148 14.17 -4.33 -21.57
CA PHE A 148 15.21 -5.35 -21.77
C PHE A 148 15.31 -5.86 -23.21
N GLY A 149 14.22 -5.84 -23.99
CA GLY A 149 14.24 -6.20 -25.42
C GLY A 149 14.83 -5.09 -26.32
N HIS A 150 14.88 -3.85 -25.85
CA HIS A 150 15.32 -2.67 -26.59
C HIS A 150 16.51 -1.97 -25.94
N ASN A 151 17.46 -2.73 -25.40
CA ASN A 151 18.70 -2.16 -24.88
C ASN A 151 19.73 -1.96 -26.03
N THR A 152 20.69 -1.08 -25.83
CA THR A 152 21.74 -0.76 -26.84
C THR A 152 22.46 -2.02 -27.33
N TRP A 153 22.57 -3.05 -26.48
CA TRP A 153 23.13 -4.34 -26.82
C TRP A 153 22.26 -5.17 -27.78
N SER A 154 20.93 -5.14 -27.65
CA SER A 154 20.03 -5.81 -28.59
C SER A 154 20.00 -5.12 -29.96
N LEU A 155 20.22 -3.80 -30.00
CA LEU A 155 20.42 -3.07 -31.25
C LEU A 155 21.74 -3.45 -31.94
N LEU A 156 22.83 -3.63 -31.16
CA LEU A 156 24.11 -4.09 -31.68
C LEU A 156 24.08 -5.54 -32.17
N LEU A 157 23.24 -6.40 -31.58
CA LEU A 157 23.10 -7.80 -32.01
C LEU A 157 22.34 -7.95 -33.33
N ASN A 158 21.47 -6.99 -33.66
CA ASN A 158 20.57 -7.04 -34.81
C ASN A 158 21.03 -6.14 -35.98
N SER A 159 22.25 -5.59 -35.94
CA SER A 159 22.78 -4.66 -36.96
C SER A 159 23.67 -5.33 -38.03
N THR A 160 23.45 -6.61 -38.34
CA THR A 160 24.13 -7.35 -39.43
C THR A 160 23.15 -7.68 -40.54
#